data_AF-A0A3S0HTV9-F1
#
_entry.id   AF-A0A3S0HTV9-F1
#
_cell.length_a   1.000
_cell.length_b   1.000
_cell.length_c   1.000
_cell.angle_alpha   90.00
_cell.angle_beta   90.00
_cell.angle_gamma   90.00
#
_symmetry.space_group_name_H-M   'P 1'
#
loop_
_entity.id
_entity.type
_entity.pdbx_description
1 polymer ?
#
loop_
_entity_poly.entity_id
_entity_poly.type
_entity_poly.pdbx_seq_one_letter_code
_entity_poly.pdbx_strand_id
1 'polypeptide(L)'
;MSRCAPAPAWVCRTRGWGAPTCHPTTRWRASSVCLLRSCPVSEPLYDYIRDGAAIYRQSFATIRAEADLSGLPDDLKPVAVRVIHACGMVDAAKDLMFSADVGIAARRALRAGAAILCDSEMVAHGVTRARLPADNPVICTLRDPSVPALAGRIGNTRSAAALDLWGDRLDGAVVAIGNAPTALFYLLERIAAGGPKPAAVLGFPVGFVGAIESKDALAANPFGLPYLAIRGRRGGSAMAAAAVNALASDVE
;
A
#
# COMPACT_ATOMS: atom_id res chain seq x y z
N MET A 1 -25.66 66.48 11.29
CA MET A 1 -25.78 65.45 12.35
C MET A 1 -26.94 64.52 12.00
N SER A 2 -26.68 63.35 11.43
CA SER A 2 -27.71 62.34 11.14
C SER A 2 -27.17 61.00 11.63
N ARG A 3 -27.70 60.53 12.77
CA ARG A 3 -27.32 59.26 13.38
C ARG A 3 -27.85 58.12 12.51
N CYS A 4 -26.98 57.21 12.08
CA CYS A 4 -27.41 55.92 11.53
C CYS A 4 -28.24 55.17 12.59
N ALA A 5 -29.37 54.61 12.18
CA ALA A 5 -30.18 53.74 13.02
C ALA A 5 -29.38 52.49 13.44
N PRO A 6 -29.59 51.95 14.66
CA PRO A 6 -28.89 50.75 15.12
C PRO A 6 -29.22 49.55 14.22
N ALA A 7 -28.21 48.73 13.93
CA ALA A 7 -28.35 47.51 13.14
C ALA A 7 -29.34 46.54 13.79
N PRO A 8 -30.10 45.75 13.00
CA PRO A 8 -31.02 44.76 13.55
C PRO A 8 -30.26 43.69 14.34
N ALA A 9 -30.75 43.39 15.53
CA ALA A 9 -30.23 42.31 16.35
C ALA A 9 -30.62 40.95 15.75
N TRP A 10 -29.63 40.13 15.41
CA TRP A 10 -29.82 38.76 14.95
C TRP A 10 -29.80 37.82 16.16
N VAL A 11 -30.85 37.03 16.33
CA VAL A 11 -30.88 35.95 17.34
C VAL A 11 -30.63 34.63 16.61
N CYS A 12 -29.40 34.12 16.68
CA CYS A 12 -29.11 32.78 16.16
C CYS A 12 -29.22 31.78 17.33
N ARG A 13 -30.15 30.83 17.21
CA ARG A 13 -30.28 29.70 18.13
C ARG A 13 -29.62 28.49 17.50
N THR A 14 -28.66 27.88 18.20
CA THR A 14 -28.09 26.58 17.83
C THR A 14 -28.91 25.47 18.49
N ARG A 15 -29.46 24.55 17.69
CA ARG A 15 -29.94 23.25 18.16
C ARG A 15 -29.24 22.18 17.32
N GLY A 16 -28.22 21.55 17.88
CA GLY A 16 -27.56 20.37 17.31
C GLY A 16 -26.68 20.61 16.09
N TRP A 17 -26.09 19.51 15.58
CA TRP A 17 -25.07 19.43 14.52
C TRP A 17 -25.62 19.72 13.12
N GLY A 18 -26.21 20.91 12.91
CA GLY A 18 -26.61 21.43 11.62
C GLY A 18 -26.28 22.92 11.51
N ALA A 19 -26.08 23.43 10.28
CA ALA A 19 -25.75 24.83 10.04
C ALA A 19 -26.83 25.78 10.61
N PRO A 20 -26.46 26.90 11.26
CA PRO A 20 -27.41 27.77 11.93
C PRO A 20 -28.33 28.47 10.92
N THR A 21 -29.64 28.34 11.13
CA THR A 21 -30.65 29.12 10.41
C THR A 21 -30.94 30.40 11.19
N CYS A 22 -30.67 31.57 10.60
CA CYS A 22 -31.03 32.85 11.21
C CYS A 22 -32.20 33.49 10.43
N HIS A 23 -33.24 33.92 11.14
CA HIS A 23 -34.43 34.56 10.57
C HIS A 23 -34.55 36.00 11.08
N PRO A 24 -34.87 36.98 10.21
CA PRO A 24 -35.09 38.36 10.61
C PRO A 24 -36.44 38.49 11.34
N THR A 25 -36.47 39.26 12.43
CA THR A 25 -37.66 39.42 13.30
C THR A 25 -38.67 40.45 12.81
N THR A 26 -38.48 41.08 11.65
CA THR A 26 -39.44 42.06 11.11
C THR A 26 -39.52 42.03 9.58
N ARG A 27 -40.75 42.00 9.06
CA ARG A 27 -41.08 42.11 7.63
C ARG A 27 -40.68 43.50 7.12
N TRP A 28 -39.72 43.55 6.20
CA TRP A 28 -39.44 44.77 5.43
C TRP A 28 -39.54 44.52 3.93
N ARG A 29 -40.13 45.51 3.24
CA ARG A 29 -40.39 45.53 1.80
C ARG A 29 -39.08 45.56 1.01
N ALA A 30 -39.06 44.77 -0.06
CA ALA A 30 -37.99 44.70 -1.03
C ALA A 30 -37.84 46.03 -1.77
N SER A 31 -36.68 46.69 -1.62
CA SER A 31 -36.16 47.69 -2.56
C SER A 31 -34.72 48.02 -2.17
N SER A 32 -33.79 47.13 -2.54
CA SER A 32 -32.38 47.43 -2.82
C SER A 32 -31.68 46.11 -3.09
N VAL A 33 -31.17 45.94 -4.31
CA VAL A 33 -30.27 44.85 -4.67
C VAL A 33 -29.04 44.98 -3.76
N CYS A 34 -28.98 44.14 -2.73
CA CYS A 34 -27.78 43.96 -1.94
C CYS A 34 -26.78 43.25 -2.85
N LEU A 35 -25.92 44.03 -3.51
CA LEU A 35 -24.72 43.54 -4.18
C LEU A 35 -24.00 42.65 -3.18
N LEU A 36 -24.03 41.34 -3.45
CA LEU A 36 -23.41 40.28 -2.67
C LEU A 36 -21.95 40.66 -2.41
N ARG A 37 -21.68 41.27 -1.25
CA ARG A 37 -20.34 41.23 -0.66
C ARG A 37 -20.09 39.76 -0.39
N SER A 38 -19.29 39.16 -1.26
CA SER A 38 -18.73 37.83 -1.08
C SER A 38 -18.35 37.67 0.38
N CYS A 39 -18.98 36.73 1.08
CA CYS A 39 -18.50 36.37 2.42
C CYS A 39 -17.01 36.06 2.28
N PRO A 40 -16.12 36.69 3.07
CA PRO A 40 -14.71 36.38 3.00
C PRO A 40 -14.58 34.88 3.27
N VAL A 41 -14.09 34.15 2.28
CA VAL A 41 -13.75 32.74 2.43
C VAL A 41 -12.75 32.72 3.57
N SER A 42 -13.14 32.17 4.73
CA SER A 42 -12.28 32.14 5.91
C SER A 42 -10.96 31.50 5.52
N GLU A 43 -9.84 32.20 5.74
CA GLU A 43 -8.53 31.62 5.50
C GLU A 43 -8.44 30.30 6.26
N PRO A 44 -7.94 29.24 5.60
CA PRO A 44 -7.91 27.94 6.23
C PRO A 44 -7.02 27.97 7.47
N LEU A 45 -7.52 27.39 8.55
CA LEU A 45 -6.85 27.34 9.87
C LEU A 45 -5.47 26.67 9.84
N TYR A 46 -5.22 25.81 8.85
CA TYR A 46 -3.97 25.05 8.73
C TYR A 46 -3.36 25.26 7.34
N ASP A 47 -2.06 25.53 7.32
CA ASP A 47 -1.23 25.58 6.13
C ASP A 47 -0.67 24.19 5.82
N TYR A 48 -1.11 23.61 4.71
CA TYR A 48 -0.67 22.30 4.24
C TYR A 48 -0.91 22.17 2.73
N ILE A 49 -0.12 21.31 2.09
CA ILE A 49 -0.22 21.03 0.66
C ILE A 49 -1.51 20.26 0.39
N ARG A 50 -2.30 20.72 -0.59
CA ARG A 50 -3.57 20.09 -1.00
C ARG A 50 -3.53 19.43 -2.37
N ASP A 51 -2.43 19.59 -3.10
CA ASP A 51 -2.18 18.87 -4.35
C ASP A 51 -1.52 17.51 -4.03
N GLY A 52 -2.26 16.43 -4.25
CA GLY A 52 -1.76 15.08 -4.05
C GLY A 52 -0.50 14.77 -4.86
N ALA A 53 -0.40 15.27 -6.10
CA ALA A 53 0.78 15.06 -6.93
C ALA A 53 2.00 15.83 -6.37
N ALA A 54 1.79 17.04 -5.83
CA ALA A 54 2.84 17.77 -5.13
C ALA A 54 3.30 17.05 -3.86
N ILE A 55 2.38 16.47 -3.08
CA ILE A 55 2.73 15.66 -1.90
C ILE A 55 3.60 14.47 -2.28
N TYR A 56 3.23 13.73 -3.34
CA TYR A 56 4.02 12.59 -3.82
C TYR A 56 5.43 13.01 -4.27
N ARG A 57 5.53 14.05 -5.11
CA ARG A 57 6.82 14.57 -5.58
C ARG A 57 7.72 15.00 -4.42
N GLN A 58 7.17 15.75 -3.47
CA GLN A 58 7.93 16.23 -2.32
C GLN A 58 8.33 15.07 -1.40
N SER A 59 7.43 14.13 -1.12
CA SER A 59 7.74 12.96 -0.29
C SER A 59 8.89 12.13 -0.87
N PHE A 60 8.87 11.86 -2.18
CA PHE A 60 9.92 11.05 -2.81
C PHE A 60 11.25 11.80 -2.91
N ALA A 61 11.21 13.12 -3.11
CA ALA A 61 12.41 13.96 -3.05
C ALA A 61 13.03 13.94 -1.65
N THR A 62 12.23 14.07 -0.59
CA THR A 62 12.68 13.96 0.80
C THR A 62 13.30 12.60 1.09
N ILE A 63 12.65 11.51 0.69
CA ILE A 63 13.17 10.15 0.90
C ILE A 63 14.54 9.98 0.25
N ARG A 64 14.74 10.47 -0.98
CA ARG A 64 16.04 10.38 -1.67
C ARG A 64 17.14 11.21 -1.03
N ALA A 65 16.78 12.33 -0.40
CA ALA A 65 17.73 13.17 0.29
C ALA A 65 18.18 12.54 1.63
N GLU A 66 17.31 11.75 2.27
CA GLU A 66 17.54 11.20 3.61
C GLU A 66 17.98 9.73 3.64
N ALA A 67 17.54 8.92 2.66
CA ALA A 67 17.84 7.50 2.62
C ALA A 67 19.17 7.20 1.92
N ASP A 68 19.99 6.36 2.55
CA ASP A 68 21.16 5.79 1.89
C ASP A 68 20.73 4.62 0.99
N LEU A 69 20.80 4.85 -0.33
CA LEU A 69 20.46 3.88 -1.37
C LEU A 69 21.69 3.37 -2.13
N SER A 70 22.90 3.72 -1.68
CA SER A 70 24.14 3.46 -2.42
C SER A 70 24.47 1.98 -2.56
N GLY A 71 24.08 1.16 -1.57
CA GLY A 71 24.27 -0.30 -1.58
C GLY A 71 23.25 -1.08 -2.41
N LEU A 72 22.28 -0.40 -3.04
CA LEU A 72 21.22 -1.05 -3.82
C LEU A 72 21.52 -0.99 -5.32
N PRO A 73 21.24 -2.06 -6.08
CA PRO A 73 21.17 -2.03 -7.53
C PRO A 73 20.19 -0.96 -8.05
N ASP A 74 20.50 -0.37 -9.20
CA ASP A 74 19.70 0.72 -9.77
C ASP A 74 18.23 0.35 -10.01
N ASP A 75 17.96 -0.90 -10.38
CA ASP A 75 16.61 -1.41 -10.62
C ASP A 75 15.79 -1.60 -9.32
N LEU A 76 16.46 -1.64 -8.16
CA LEU A 76 15.86 -1.75 -6.83
C LEU A 76 15.78 -0.41 -6.07
N LYS A 77 16.50 0.63 -6.50
CA LYS A 77 16.41 1.96 -5.85
C LYS A 77 14.97 2.52 -5.84
N PRO A 78 14.19 2.49 -6.94
CA PRO A 78 12.79 2.93 -6.91
C PRO A 78 11.92 2.07 -5.99
N VAL A 79 12.24 0.78 -5.86
CA VAL A 79 11.54 -0.15 -4.98
C VAL A 79 11.77 0.24 -3.52
N ALA A 80 13.01 0.51 -3.13
CA ALA A 80 13.35 0.97 -1.79
C ALA A 80 12.68 2.30 -1.43
N VAL A 81 12.70 3.29 -2.34
CA VAL A 81 11.99 4.58 -2.13
C VAL A 81 10.51 4.35 -1.85
N ARG A 82 9.84 3.49 -2.62
CA ARG A 82 8.41 3.22 -2.43
C ARG A 82 8.12 2.43 -1.15
N VAL A 83 8.99 1.50 -0.77
CA VAL A 83 8.90 0.78 0.52
C VAL A 83 9.07 1.75 1.70
N ILE A 84 10.04 2.67 1.63
CA ILE A 84 10.23 3.72 2.65
C ILE A 84 9.00 4.62 2.71
N HIS A 85 8.49 5.08 1.57
CA HIS A 85 7.29 5.90 1.52
C HIS A 85 6.08 5.22 2.20
N ALA A 86 5.93 3.91 2.00
CA ALA A 86 4.84 3.14 2.58
C ALA A 86 4.96 2.92 4.09
N CYS A 87 6.13 3.12 4.70
CA CYS A 87 6.37 2.83 6.12
C CYS A 87 6.90 4.00 6.94
N GLY A 88 7.35 5.09 6.30
CA GLY A 88 7.92 6.26 6.96
C GLY A 88 9.30 6.07 7.59
N MET A 89 10.03 4.99 7.26
CA MET A 89 11.32 4.65 7.86
C MET A 89 12.42 4.61 6.80
N VAL A 90 13.27 5.65 6.72
CA VAL A 90 14.36 5.74 5.72
C VAL A 90 15.41 4.64 5.87
N ASP A 91 15.59 4.13 7.09
CA ASP A 91 16.51 3.04 7.38
C ASP A 91 16.00 1.65 6.93
N ALA A 92 14.78 1.55 6.39
CA ALA A 92 14.26 0.31 5.82
C ALA A 92 15.11 -0.19 4.65
N ALA A 93 15.78 0.71 3.91
CA ALA A 93 16.67 0.36 2.81
C ALA A 93 17.82 -0.57 3.24
N LYS A 94 18.36 -0.36 4.45
CA LYS A 94 19.50 -1.10 4.99
C LYS A 94 19.17 -2.57 5.32
N ASP A 95 17.89 -2.85 5.52
CA ASP A 95 17.40 -4.19 5.83
C ASP A 95 16.91 -4.94 4.59
N LEU A 96 16.93 -4.35 3.39
CA LEU A 96 16.55 -5.08 2.19
C LEU A 96 17.54 -6.20 1.90
N MET A 97 17.00 -7.39 1.63
CA MET A 97 17.70 -8.59 1.20
C MET A 97 17.17 -8.97 -0.17
N PHE A 98 18.04 -9.27 -1.13
CA PHE A 98 17.61 -9.49 -2.51
C PHE A 98 18.54 -10.45 -3.25
N SER A 99 17.97 -11.18 -4.21
CA SER A 99 18.76 -11.84 -5.25
C SER A 99 19.18 -10.81 -6.30
N ALA A 100 20.27 -11.09 -7.04
CA ALA A 100 20.81 -10.16 -8.03
C ALA A 100 19.85 -9.86 -9.19
N ASP A 101 18.89 -10.75 -9.46
CA ASP A 101 18.01 -10.73 -10.64
C ASP A 101 16.55 -10.41 -10.34
N VAL A 102 16.16 -10.24 -9.06
CA VAL A 102 14.75 -10.13 -8.68
C VAL A 102 14.01 -8.98 -9.36
N GLY A 103 14.63 -7.81 -9.47
CA GLY A 103 13.98 -6.64 -10.05
C GLY A 103 13.66 -6.86 -11.53
N ILE A 104 14.63 -7.38 -12.28
CA ILE A 104 14.49 -7.74 -13.70
C ILE A 104 13.46 -8.85 -13.87
N ALA A 105 13.55 -9.93 -13.08
CA ALA A 105 12.67 -11.09 -13.16
C ALA A 105 11.20 -10.70 -12.91
N ALA A 106 10.94 -9.93 -11.84
CA ALA A 106 9.60 -9.48 -11.49
C ALA A 106 9.02 -8.52 -12.53
N ARG A 107 9.80 -7.51 -12.98
CA ARG A 107 9.37 -6.57 -14.03
C ARG A 107 8.99 -7.30 -15.32
N ARG A 108 9.83 -8.26 -15.75
CA ARG A 108 9.58 -9.06 -16.96
C ARG A 108 8.29 -9.88 -16.82
N ALA A 109 8.09 -10.56 -15.69
CA ALA A 109 6.89 -11.35 -15.43
C ALA A 109 5.63 -10.47 -15.44
N LEU A 110 5.66 -9.32 -14.76
CA LEU A 110 4.52 -8.40 -14.74
C LEU A 110 4.19 -7.87 -16.14
N ARG A 111 5.19 -7.45 -16.93
CA ARG A 111 4.97 -7.01 -18.32
C ARG A 111 4.42 -8.12 -19.21
N ALA A 112 4.73 -9.39 -18.91
CA ALA A 112 4.19 -10.55 -19.61
C ALA A 112 2.77 -10.95 -19.14
N GLY A 113 2.15 -10.20 -18.22
CA GLY A 113 0.80 -10.49 -17.72
C GLY A 113 0.75 -11.50 -16.57
N ALA A 114 1.89 -11.82 -15.94
CA ALA A 114 1.92 -12.77 -14.84
C ALA A 114 0.99 -12.36 -13.68
N ALA A 115 0.41 -13.35 -13.02
CA ALA A 115 -0.41 -13.12 -11.83
C ALA A 115 0.43 -12.62 -10.64
N ILE A 116 -0.18 -11.79 -9.82
CA ILE A 116 0.32 -11.37 -8.51
C ILE A 116 -0.43 -12.17 -7.46
N LEU A 117 0.28 -13.05 -6.75
CA LEU A 117 -0.31 -13.94 -5.75
C LEU A 117 -0.03 -13.40 -4.35
N CYS A 118 -1.08 -13.06 -3.61
CA CYS A 118 -1.01 -12.39 -2.33
C CYS A 118 -1.40 -13.32 -1.18
N ASP A 119 -0.65 -13.27 -0.08
CA ASP A 119 -0.96 -14.03 1.14
C ASP A 119 -2.15 -13.46 1.93
N SER A 120 -2.46 -12.17 1.71
CA SER A 120 -3.45 -11.42 2.47
C SER A 120 -4.17 -10.40 1.60
N GLU A 121 -5.44 -10.12 1.93
CA GLU A 121 -6.26 -9.13 1.22
C GLU A 121 -5.66 -7.73 1.29
N MET A 122 -4.99 -7.39 2.40
CA MET A 122 -4.36 -6.08 2.56
C MET A 122 -3.21 -5.87 1.55
N VAL A 123 -2.47 -6.92 1.19
CA VAL A 123 -1.48 -6.84 0.11
C VAL A 123 -2.21 -6.63 -1.20
N ALA A 124 -3.22 -7.45 -1.49
CA ALA A 124 -3.98 -7.38 -2.74
C ALA A 124 -4.64 -6.01 -2.96
N HIS A 125 -5.19 -5.40 -1.90
CA HIS A 125 -5.78 -4.05 -1.94
C HIS A 125 -4.74 -2.94 -2.06
N GLY A 126 -3.51 -3.14 -1.57
CA GLY A 126 -2.43 -2.17 -1.73
C GLY A 126 -1.86 -2.11 -3.15
N VAL A 127 -2.11 -3.11 -3.99
CA VAL A 127 -1.68 -3.11 -5.39
C VAL A 127 -2.52 -2.11 -6.20
N THR A 128 -1.88 -1.06 -6.69
CA THR A 128 -2.51 0.01 -7.47
C THR A 128 -2.74 -0.48 -8.90
N ARG A 129 -3.99 -0.77 -9.25
CA ARG A 129 -4.35 -1.35 -10.56
C ARG A 129 -3.89 -0.51 -11.76
N ALA A 130 -3.99 0.81 -11.67
CA ALA A 130 -3.54 1.73 -12.72
C ALA A 130 -2.02 1.71 -12.99
N ARG A 131 -1.22 1.06 -12.13
CA ARG A 131 0.23 0.91 -12.32
C ARG A 131 0.62 -0.42 -12.96
N LEU A 132 -0.31 -1.34 -13.12
CA LEU A 132 -0.01 -2.66 -13.68
C LEU A 132 0.27 -2.52 -15.19
N PRO A 133 1.37 -3.12 -15.69
CA PRO A 133 1.79 -2.94 -17.08
C PRO A 133 0.97 -3.76 -18.08
N ALA A 134 0.16 -4.70 -17.58
CA ALA A 134 -0.81 -5.50 -18.32
C ALA A 134 -2.05 -5.72 -17.43
N ASP A 135 -3.02 -6.50 -17.90
CA ASP A 135 -4.17 -6.93 -17.09
C ASP A 135 -3.78 -8.02 -16.06
N ASN A 136 -2.73 -7.76 -15.28
CA ASN A 136 -2.19 -8.68 -14.29
C ASN A 136 -3.25 -9.03 -13.24
N PRO A 137 -3.65 -10.31 -13.09
CA PRO A 137 -4.51 -10.73 -12.00
C PRO A 137 -3.83 -10.47 -10.65
N VAL A 138 -4.55 -9.93 -9.67
CA VAL A 138 -4.06 -9.87 -8.27
C VAL A 138 -5.00 -10.73 -7.46
N ILE A 139 -4.47 -11.82 -6.92
CA ILE A 139 -5.25 -12.93 -6.39
C ILE A 139 -4.86 -13.13 -4.93
N CYS A 140 -5.86 -13.13 -4.06
CA CYS A 140 -5.74 -13.57 -2.68
C CYS A 140 -6.81 -14.65 -2.45
N THR A 141 -6.38 -15.84 -2.06
CA THR A 141 -7.25 -17.00 -1.83
C THR A 141 -7.60 -17.19 -0.36
N LEU A 142 -7.10 -16.31 0.53
CA LEU A 142 -7.25 -16.43 1.99
C LEU A 142 -8.70 -16.53 2.46
N ARG A 143 -9.64 -15.87 1.76
CA ARG A 143 -11.07 -15.85 2.08
C ARG A 143 -11.87 -16.95 1.39
N ASP A 144 -11.23 -17.83 0.63
CA ASP A 144 -11.93 -18.94 0.00
C ASP A 144 -12.58 -19.84 1.07
N PRO A 145 -13.88 -20.20 0.94
CA PRO A 145 -14.59 -20.99 1.95
C PRO A 145 -13.97 -22.36 2.26
N SER A 146 -13.17 -22.92 1.35
CA SER A 146 -12.50 -24.21 1.55
C SER A 146 -11.24 -24.13 2.42
N VAL A 147 -10.66 -22.93 2.61
CA VAL A 147 -9.38 -22.73 3.32
C VAL A 147 -9.39 -23.20 4.77
N PRO A 148 -10.42 -22.94 5.61
CA PRO A 148 -10.45 -23.45 6.98
C PRO A 148 -10.38 -24.98 7.05
N ALA A 149 -11.11 -25.67 6.16
CA ALA A 149 -11.09 -27.13 6.10
C ALA A 149 -9.74 -27.65 5.60
N LEU A 150 -9.15 -27.01 4.60
CA LEU A 150 -7.83 -27.36 4.09
C LEU A 150 -6.75 -27.18 5.16
N ALA A 151 -6.74 -26.05 5.86
CA ALA A 151 -5.85 -25.78 6.99
C ALA A 151 -5.91 -26.88 8.06
N GLY A 152 -7.12 -27.33 8.40
CA GLY A 152 -7.32 -28.47 9.30
C GLY A 152 -6.75 -29.78 8.77
N ARG A 153 -6.92 -30.08 7.46
CA ARG A 153 -6.38 -31.30 6.84
C ARG A 153 -4.86 -31.35 6.81
N ILE A 154 -4.22 -30.23 6.49
CA ILE A 154 -2.75 -30.17 6.36
C ILE A 154 -2.04 -29.82 7.68
N GLY A 155 -2.79 -29.56 8.75
CA GLY A 155 -2.23 -29.20 10.05
C GLY A 155 -1.47 -27.87 10.04
N ASN A 156 -1.92 -26.89 9.24
CA ASN A 156 -1.24 -25.61 9.06
C ASN A 156 -2.21 -24.43 9.19
N THR A 157 -1.70 -23.20 9.15
CA THR A 157 -2.49 -21.96 9.19
C THR A 157 -3.33 -21.78 7.93
N ARG A 158 -4.40 -20.96 8.03
CA ARG A 158 -5.21 -20.55 6.87
C ARG A 158 -4.38 -19.87 5.78
N SER A 159 -3.44 -19.00 6.15
CA SER A 159 -2.59 -18.33 5.17
C SER A 159 -1.68 -19.29 4.42
N ALA A 160 -1.13 -20.31 5.08
CA ALA A 160 -0.37 -21.36 4.41
C ALA A 160 -1.26 -22.21 3.50
N ALA A 161 -2.37 -22.72 4.03
CA ALA A 161 -3.32 -23.54 3.27
C ALA A 161 -3.86 -22.84 2.01
N ALA A 162 -4.10 -21.53 2.07
CA ALA A 162 -4.59 -20.76 0.93
C ALA A 162 -3.67 -20.84 -0.30
N LEU A 163 -2.38 -21.14 -0.14
CA LEU A 163 -1.43 -21.27 -1.24
C LEU A 163 -1.72 -22.47 -2.14
N ASP A 164 -2.30 -23.55 -1.62
CA ASP A 164 -2.67 -24.70 -2.47
C ASP A 164 -3.73 -24.32 -3.50
N LEU A 165 -4.53 -23.28 -3.23
CA LEU A 165 -5.50 -22.75 -4.17
C LEU A 165 -4.88 -21.86 -5.25
N TRP A 166 -3.58 -21.56 -5.19
CA TRP A 166 -2.90 -20.87 -6.29
C TRP A 166 -2.77 -21.77 -7.51
N GLY A 167 -2.54 -23.08 -7.31
CA GLY A 167 -2.47 -24.08 -8.36
C GLY A 167 -1.42 -23.73 -9.43
N ASP A 168 -1.77 -23.97 -10.69
CA ASP A 168 -0.88 -23.73 -11.84
C ASP A 168 -0.52 -22.25 -12.04
N ARG A 169 -1.28 -21.32 -11.43
CA ARG A 169 -0.96 -19.89 -11.49
C ARG A 169 0.32 -19.53 -10.75
N LEU A 170 0.86 -20.42 -9.90
CA LEU A 170 2.12 -20.18 -9.23
C LEU A 170 3.29 -20.12 -10.20
N ASP A 171 3.24 -20.89 -11.29
CA ASP A 171 4.34 -20.93 -12.26
C ASP A 171 4.50 -19.56 -12.94
N GLY A 172 5.69 -18.97 -12.81
CA GLY A 172 5.99 -17.66 -13.38
C GLY A 172 5.28 -16.47 -12.72
N ALA A 173 4.51 -16.65 -11.65
CA ALA A 173 3.86 -15.56 -10.93
C ALA A 173 4.84 -14.67 -10.15
N VAL A 174 4.38 -13.46 -9.80
CA VAL A 174 5.01 -12.65 -8.77
C VAL A 174 4.26 -12.87 -7.45
N VAL A 175 4.91 -13.55 -6.51
CA VAL A 175 4.32 -13.83 -5.19
C VAL A 175 4.64 -12.68 -4.24
N ALA A 176 3.64 -12.19 -3.51
CA ALA A 176 3.76 -11.14 -2.52
C ALA A 176 3.21 -11.60 -1.16
N ILE A 177 4.12 -11.85 -0.21
CA ILE A 177 3.78 -12.28 1.15
C ILE A 177 4.08 -11.12 2.08
N GLY A 178 3.03 -10.44 2.55
CA GLY A 178 3.16 -9.24 3.37
C GLY A 178 2.77 -9.43 4.83
N ASN A 179 2.14 -10.56 5.20
CA ASN A 179 1.54 -10.72 6.52
C ASN A 179 1.92 -12.02 7.23
N ALA A 180 1.90 -13.16 6.55
CA ALA A 180 1.97 -14.48 7.18
C ALA A 180 3.32 -15.17 6.96
N PRO A 181 4.19 -15.27 7.99
CA PRO A 181 5.43 -16.04 7.89
C PRO A 181 5.21 -17.50 7.51
N THR A 182 4.11 -18.11 7.98
CA THR A 182 3.73 -19.49 7.67
C THR A 182 3.41 -19.70 6.20
N ALA A 183 2.87 -18.69 5.51
CA ALA A 183 2.68 -18.75 4.06
C ALA A 183 4.02 -18.80 3.33
N LEU A 184 5.03 -18.06 3.80
CA LEU A 184 6.36 -18.06 3.19
C LEU A 184 7.10 -19.38 3.43
N PHE A 185 7.06 -19.93 4.64
CA PHE A 185 7.59 -21.27 4.89
C PHE A 185 6.92 -22.33 4.02
N TYR A 186 5.58 -22.32 3.99
CA TYR A 186 4.84 -23.31 3.22
C TYR A 186 5.12 -23.20 1.72
N LEU A 187 5.25 -21.99 1.16
CA LEU A 187 5.68 -21.80 -0.22
C LEU A 187 7.02 -22.49 -0.51
N LEU A 188 8.01 -22.30 0.38
CA LEU A 188 9.33 -22.90 0.22
C LEU A 188 9.26 -24.43 0.30
N GLU A 189 8.44 -24.99 1.19
CA GLU A 189 8.19 -26.44 1.28
C GLU A 189 7.54 -26.99 -0.01
N ARG A 190 6.56 -26.28 -0.56
CA ARG A 190 5.90 -26.69 -1.83
C ARG A 190 6.87 -26.68 -3.00
N ILE A 191 7.76 -25.70 -3.08
CA ILE A 191 8.80 -25.63 -4.11
C ILE A 191 9.87 -26.72 -3.88
N ALA A 192 10.26 -26.97 -2.64
CA ALA A 192 11.19 -28.05 -2.29
C ALA A 192 10.64 -29.43 -2.71
N ALA A 193 9.33 -29.62 -2.62
CA ALA A 193 8.63 -30.82 -3.07
C ALA A 193 8.46 -30.93 -4.61
N GLY A 194 9.11 -30.05 -5.39
CA GLY A 194 9.04 -30.05 -6.85
C GLY A 194 7.83 -29.30 -7.44
N GLY A 195 7.17 -28.45 -6.65
CA GLY A 195 6.09 -27.60 -7.11
C GLY A 195 6.53 -26.53 -8.12
N PRO A 196 5.57 -25.87 -8.79
CA PRO A 196 5.85 -24.78 -9.74
C PRO A 196 6.61 -23.63 -9.09
N LYS A 197 7.45 -22.94 -9.87
CA LYS A 197 8.30 -21.86 -9.37
C LYS A 197 7.76 -20.49 -9.79
N PRO A 198 7.54 -19.56 -8.84
CA PRO A 198 7.23 -18.18 -9.20
C PRO A 198 8.42 -17.51 -9.88
N ALA A 199 8.15 -16.49 -10.69
CA ALA A 199 9.18 -15.65 -11.30
C ALA A 199 9.91 -14.79 -10.26
N ALA A 200 9.22 -14.41 -9.18
CA ALA A 200 9.82 -13.68 -8.06
C ALA A 200 8.98 -13.85 -6.78
N VAL A 201 9.64 -13.80 -5.61
CA VAL A 201 9.00 -13.80 -4.29
C VAL A 201 9.34 -12.51 -3.53
N LEU A 202 8.32 -11.73 -3.18
CA LEU A 202 8.40 -10.53 -2.35
C LEU A 202 8.06 -10.92 -0.90
N GLY A 203 9.09 -11.20 -0.10
CA GLY A 203 9.02 -11.69 1.28
C GLY A 203 9.04 -10.57 2.31
N PHE A 204 7.87 -10.01 2.61
CA PHE A 204 7.68 -8.96 3.61
C PHE A 204 6.76 -9.35 4.78
N PRO A 205 6.62 -10.62 5.23
CA PRO A 205 5.82 -10.89 6.41
C PRO A 205 6.37 -10.12 7.62
N VAL A 206 5.50 -9.36 8.28
CA VAL A 206 5.77 -8.67 9.55
C VAL A 206 5.46 -9.62 10.71
N GLY A 207 6.22 -9.53 11.79
CA GLY A 207 5.84 -10.26 13.00
C GLY A 207 6.97 -10.53 13.96
N PHE A 208 6.59 -11.13 15.08
CA PHE A 208 7.50 -11.45 16.19
C PHE A 208 7.83 -12.95 16.26
N VAL A 209 7.10 -13.79 15.53
CA VAL A 209 7.25 -15.26 15.51
C VAL A 209 7.33 -15.72 14.06
N GLY A 210 8.43 -16.36 13.67
CA GLY A 210 8.64 -16.92 12.33
C GLY A 210 8.95 -15.90 11.24
N ALA A 211 8.71 -14.60 11.45
CA ALA A 211 8.91 -13.58 10.42
C ALA A 211 10.38 -13.46 10.00
N ILE A 212 11.31 -13.44 10.97
CA ILE A 212 12.74 -13.38 10.69
C ILE A 212 13.15 -14.66 9.95
N GLU A 213 12.83 -15.80 10.54
CA GLU A 213 13.26 -17.12 10.10
C GLU A 213 12.71 -17.47 8.71
N SER A 214 11.47 -17.09 8.40
CA SER A 214 10.88 -17.34 7.07
C SER A 214 11.54 -16.51 5.97
N LYS A 215 11.92 -15.26 6.26
CA LYS A 215 12.61 -14.38 5.31
C LYS A 215 14.08 -14.78 5.15
N ASP A 216 14.72 -15.23 6.22
CA ASP A 216 16.07 -15.78 6.16
C ASP A 216 16.08 -17.11 5.38
N ALA A 217 15.07 -17.96 5.56
CA ALA A 217 14.90 -19.17 4.76
C ALA A 217 14.65 -18.86 3.27
N LEU A 218 13.89 -17.82 2.97
CA LEU A 218 13.74 -17.32 1.60
C LEU A 218 15.08 -16.84 1.05
N ALA A 219 15.87 -16.09 1.83
CA ALA A 219 17.16 -15.59 1.39
C ALA A 219 18.20 -16.70 1.16
N ALA A 220 18.15 -17.76 1.96
CA ALA A 220 19.05 -18.91 1.89
C ALA A 220 18.53 -20.05 0.98
N ASN A 221 17.44 -19.83 0.24
CA ASN A 221 16.79 -20.89 -0.53
C ASN A 221 17.76 -21.51 -1.58
N PRO A 222 17.82 -22.85 -1.72
CA PRO A 222 18.68 -23.51 -2.70
C PRO A 222 18.01 -23.67 -4.08
N PHE A 223 16.82 -23.08 -4.29
CA PHE A 223 15.97 -23.38 -5.44
C PHE A 223 16.19 -22.43 -6.63
N GLY A 224 17.09 -21.45 -6.49
CA GLY A 224 17.33 -20.41 -7.49
C GLY A 224 16.14 -19.48 -7.67
N LEU A 225 15.35 -19.26 -6.60
CA LEU A 225 14.18 -18.37 -6.65
C LEU A 225 14.62 -16.91 -6.50
N PRO A 226 14.29 -16.04 -7.47
CA PRO A 226 14.50 -14.61 -7.30
C PRO A 226 13.64 -14.07 -6.16
N TYR A 227 14.25 -13.26 -5.28
CA TYR A 227 13.54 -12.77 -4.10
C TYR A 227 13.93 -11.35 -3.72
N LEU A 228 12.98 -10.66 -3.09
CA LEU A 228 13.19 -9.40 -2.38
C LEU A 228 12.49 -9.49 -1.03
N ALA A 229 13.21 -9.27 0.05
CA ALA A 229 12.72 -9.34 1.41
C ALA A 229 13.26 -8.20 2.27
N ILE A 230 12.73 -8.05 3.49
CA ILE A 230 13.24 -7.12 4.50
C ILE A 230 13.65 -7.89 5.75
N ARG A 231 14.89 -7.74 6.21
CA ARG A 231 15.41 -8.44 7.40
C ARG A 231 14.62 -8.08 8.66
N GLY A 232 14.68 -8.96 9.66
CA GLY A 232 14.16 -8.67 11.00
C GLY A 232 12.64 -8.76 11.07
N ARG A 233 12.03 -8.05 12.02
CA ARG A 233 10.58 -8.13 12.29
C ARG A 233 9.73 -7.23 11.39
N ARG A 234 10.36 -6.24 10.74
CA ARG A 234 9.70 -5.27 9.86
C ARG A 234 9.14 -5.97 8.62
N GLY A 235 8.21 -5.31 7.96
CA GLY A 235 7.47 -5.86 6.83
C GLY A 235 6.08 -5.26 6.80
N GLY A 236 5.12 -6.05 6.33
CA GLY A 236 3.72 -5.69 6.32
C GLY A 236 3.18 -5.57 4.92
N SER A 237 1.85 -5.62 4.82
CA SER A 237 1.15 -5.55 3.55
C SER A 237 1.44 -4.28 2.76
N ALA A 238 1.63 -3.14 3.45
CA ALA A 238 1.96 -1.87 2.82
C ALA A 238 3.33 -1.91 2.11
N MET A 239 4.36 -2.47 2.75
CA MET A 239 5.68 -2.62 2.13
C MET A 239 5.65 -3.62 0.97
N ALA A 240 4.98 -4.76 1.14
CA ALA A 240 4.85 -5.77 0.07
C ALA A 240 4.15 -5.20 -1.18
N ALA A 241 3.03 -4.49 -0.98
CA ALA A 241 2.30 -3.86 -2.06
C ALA A 241 3.09 -2.71 -2.69
N ALA A 242 3.82 -1.92 -1.90
CA ALA A 242 4.71 -0.88 -2.41
C ALA A 242 5.81 -1.46 -3.32
N ALA A 243 6.37 -2.62 -2.94
CA ALA A 243 7.33 -3.32 -3.76
C ALA A 243 6.72 -3.78 -5.11
N VAL A 244 5.54 -4.38 -5.09
CA VAL A 244 4.79 -4.72 -6.33
C VAL A 244 4.56 -3.46 -7.18
N ASN A 245 4.06 -2.38 -6.58
CA ASN A 245 3.74 -1.15 -7.29
C ASN A 245 4.96 -0.47 -7.94
N ALA A 246 6.14 -0.59 -7.34
CA ALA A 246 7.39 -0.06 -7.88
C ALA A 246 7.97 -0.94 -9.01
N LEU A 247 7.71 -2.25 -8.96
CA LEU A 247 8.10 -3.20 -10.00
C LEU A 247 7.12 -3.21 -11.18
N ALA A 248 5.86 -2.80 -10.97
CA ALA A 248 4.84 -2.75 -12.02
C ALA A 248 5.02 -1.58 -13.00
N SER A 249 5.56 -0.45 -12.55
CA SER A 249 5.69 0.76 -13.37
C SER A 249 6.96 1.53 -13.03
N ASP A 250 7.59 2.10 -14.06
CA ASP A 250 8.75 2.98 -13.94
C ASP A 250 8.35 4.43 -13.61
N VAL A 251 7.06 4.76 -13.67
CA VAL A 251 6.53 6.08 -13.28
C VAL A 251 6.50 6.16 -11.77
N GLU A 252 7.02 7.23 -11.18
CA GLU A 252 6.97 7.42 -9.72
C GLU A 252 5.65 7.99 -9.20
#